data_AF-A0A401WA69-F1
#
_entry.id   AF-A0A401WA69-F1
#
_cell.length_a   1.000
_cell.length_b   1.000
_cell.length_c   1.000
_cell.angle_alpha   90.00
_cell.angle_beta   90.00
_cell.angle_gamma   90.00
#
_symmetry.space_group_name_H-M   'P 1'
#
loop_
_entity.id
_entity.type
_entity.pdbx_description
1 polymer ?
#
loop_
_entity_poly.entity_id
_entity_poly.type
_entity_poly.pdbx_seq_one_letter_code
_entity_poly.pdbx_strand_id
1 'polypeptide(L)'
;MTDELELLRQADPVRSDEGPWRDRPLTARAEHRLAALTSADAPSSTPERIPERGPRLPRAARPRRTRRLLIGATAASAAAIAALTLTFSGVSTAPAAASPTALVVQPDAPALPLDEVARRAEAYARARHDAPKPHRGSHLQSWYLSMETGPDAQPPVTIPEERITRWNPDGSGSELVVATDPRHPGRPVINDADGTWRTVNDGKVLHRKTYPPGTRLDDPATGDGTLPARPPADPDELRSYLSTFYSGAGTETQPLLMALSSFLQEWTPGPRESAALVRMLSRIKDLRPAGQVVDRLGRRGQAYAYRGTDASQGSMDGTLQLVVLDAETGRILGMETTLTKDVPDFKIKSGDVLSYEAWMP
;
A
#
# COMPACT_ATOMS: atom_id res chain seq x y z
N MET A 1 23.96 23.28 -15.94
CA MET A 1 24.40 21.95 -16.39
C MET A 1 23.49 20.96 -15.71
N THR A 2 22.42 20.56 -16.39
CA THR A 2 21.47 19.57 -15.87
C THR A 2 22.21 18.24 -15.84
N ASP A 3 22.23 17.61 -14.66
CA ASP A 3 22.94 16.36 -14.40
C ASP A 3 22.41 15.28 -15.34
N GLU A 4 23.27 14.69 -16.19
CA GLU A 4 22.88 13.66 -17.17
C GLU A 4 22.19 12.47 -16.49
N LEU A 5 22.45 12.25 -15.20
CA LEU A 5 21.77 11.28 -14.35
C LEU A 5 20.28 11.59 -14.14
N GLU A 6 19.90 12.86 -14.09
CA GLU A 6 18.49 13.28 -13.96
C GLU A 6 17.71 12.97 -15.24
N LEU A 7 18.34 13.18 -16.40
CA LEU A 7 17.78 12.82 -17.71
C LEU A 7 17.62 11.30 -17.87
N LEU A 8 18.57 10.51 -17.38
CA LEU A 8 18.49 9.04 -17.41
C LEU A 8 17.46 8.49 -16.41
N ARG A 9 17.22 9.14 -15.27
CA ARG A 9 16.15 8.75 -14.32
C ARG A 9 14.76 9.07 -14.85
N GLN A 10 14.63 10.09 -15.70
CA GLN A 10 13.37 10.46 -16.34
C GLN A 10 13.09 9.64 -17.61
N ALA A 11 14.12 9.07 -18.23
CA ALA A 11 13.96 8.14 -19.33
C ALA A 11 13.33 6.85 -18.81
N ASP A 12 12.05 6.64 -19.10
CA ASP A 12 11.35 5.37 -18.98
C ASP A 12 11.65 4.55 -20.25
N PRO A 13 12.59 3.58 -20.20
CA PRO A 13 13.11 2.97 -21.42
C PRO A 13 12.16 1.94 -22.03
N VAL A 14 11.00 1.69 -21.42
CA VAL A 14 10.04 0.69 -21.86
C VAL A 14 9.01 1.34 -22.79
N ARG A 15 8.80 0.73 -23.96
CA ARG A 15 7.77 1.18 -24.89
C ARG A 15 6.39 0.85 -24.34
N SER A 16 5.45 1.78 -24.49
CA SER A 16 4.08 1.67 -23.97
C SER A 16 3.22 0.55 -24.60
N ASP A 17 3.73 -0.13 -25.62
CA ASP A 17 3.11 -1.29 -26.27
C ASP A 17 3.51 -2.64 -25.67
N GLU A 18 4.54 -2.67 -24.80
CA GLU A 18 4.93 -3.84 -24.03
C GLU A 18 4.25 -3.79 -22.65
N GLY A 19 3.16 -4.55 -22.49
CA GLY A 19 2.36 -4.59 -21.27
C GLY A 19 3.15 -4.93 -19.98
N PRO A 20 2.54 -4.72 -18.80
CA PRO A 20 3.26 -4.70 -17.53
C PRO A 20 3.85 -6.07 -17.18
N TRP A 21 5.15 -6.05 -16.86
CA TRP A 21 5.94 -7.03 -16.12
C TRP A 21 5.21 -8.30 -15.70
N ARG A 22 5.19 -9.29 -16.59
CA ARG A 22 5.13 -10.69 -16.16
C ARG A 22 6.55 -11.09 -15.83
N ASP A 23 6.76 -11.72 -14.67
CA ASP A 23 7.99 -12.43 -14.30
C ASP A 23 8.33 -13.48 -15.36
N ARG A 24 8.88 -13.04 -16.48
CA ARG A 24 9.39 -13.88 -17.55
C ARG A 24 10.89 -13.99 -17.36
N PRO A 25 11.47 -15.18 -17.56
CA PRO A 25 12.91 -15.33 -17.55
C PRO A 25 13.53 -14.36 -18.56
N LEU A 26 14.68 -13.79 -18.18
CA LEU A 26 15.44 -12.92 -19.07
C LEU A 26 15.72 -13.66 -20.38
N THR A 27 15.62 -12.96 -21.50
CA THR A 27 16.03 -13.57 -22.77
C THR A 27 17.52 -13.86 -22.71
N ALA A 28 18.00 -14.91 -23.38
CA ALA A 28 19.42 -15.27 -23.42
C ALA A 28 20.33 -14.08 -23.85
N ARG A 29 19.79 -13.18 -24.69
CA ARG A 29 20.48 -11.95 -25.09
C ARG A 29 20.60 -10.95 -23.93
N ALA A 30 19.56 -10.81 -23.11
CA ALA A 30 19.57 -9.95 -21.93
C ALA A 30 20.50 -10.51 -20.85
N GLU A 31 20.49 -11.83 -20.63
CA GLU A 31 21.43 -12.51 -19.71
C GLU A 31 22.88 -12.30 -20.13
N HIS A 32 23.19 -12.44 -21.42
CA HIS A 32 24.55 -12.25 -21.93
C HIS A 32 25.03 -10.79 -21.79
N ARG A 33 24.12 -9.82 -21.97
CA ARG A 33 24.44 -8.40 -21.75
C ARG A 33 24.65 -8.06 -20.28
N LEU A 34 23.84 -8.65 -19.39
CA LEU A 34 24.00 -8.49 -17.95
C LEU A 34 25.33 -9.06 -17.47
N ALA A 35 25.69 -10.26 -17.95
CA ALA A 35 26.97 -10.90 -17.65
C ALA A 35 28.17 -10.06 -18.15
N ALA A 36 28.05 -9.43 -19.31
CA ALA A 36 29.09 -8.55 -19.83
C ALA A 36 29.28 -7.28 -18.98
N LEU A 37 28.20 -6.70 -18.46
CA LEU A 37 28.25 -5.51 -17.59
C LEU A 37 28.82 -5.85 -16.22
N THR A 38 28.45 -6.98 -15.63
CA THR A 38 28.97 -7.40 -14.31
C THR A 38 30.42 -7.90 -14.36
N SER A 39 30.89 -8.34 -15.52
CA SER A 39 32.29 -8.77 -15.72
C SER A 39 33.23 -7.59 -15.99
N ALA A 40 32.71 -6.44 -16.43
CA ALA A 40 33.51 -5.25 -16.74
C ALA A 40 33.99 -4.49 -15.48
N ASP A 41 33.32 -4.69 -14.33
CA ASP A 41 33.57 -3.96 -13.07
C ASP A 41 34.47 -4.70 -12.07
N ALA A 42 35.19 -5.75 -12.48
CA ALA A 42 36.14 -6.44 -11.61
C ALA A 42 37.56 -5.85 -11.73
N PRO A 43 38.10 -5.13 -10.73
CA PRO A 43 39.51 -4.73 -10.74
C PRO A 43 40.41 -5.94 -10.47
N SER A 44 41.24 -6.26 -11.46
CA SER A 44 42.33 -7.23 -11.40
C SER A 44 43.38 -6.82 -10.36
N SER A 45 43.66 -7.71 -9.42
CA SER A 45 44.74 -7.64 -8.46
C SER A 45 46.06 -8.12 -9.08
N THR A 46 47.12 -7.30 -9.03
CA THR A 46 48.52 -7.77 -9.06
C THR A 46 49.41 -6.75 -8.33
N PRO A 47 50.44 -7.17 -7.56
CA PRO A 47 51.06 -6.36 -6.51
C PRO A 47 52.43 -5.78 -6.90
N GLU A 48 52.83 -4.65 -6.32
CA GLU A 48 54.23 -4.22 -6.33
C GLU A 48 54.65 -3.51 -5.02
N ARG A 49 55.87 -3.82 -4.57
CA ARG A 49 56.49 -3.49 -3.27
C ARG A 49 57.29 -2.16 -3.34
N ILE A 50 57.10 -1.28 -2.33
CA ILE A 50 58.06 -0.68 -1.32
C ILE A 50 59.35 0.04 -1.86
N PRO A 51 60.02 1.08 -1.24
CA PRO A 51 59.89 1.75 0.10
C PRO A 51 60.10 3.31 0.22
N GLU A 52 59.80 3.81 1.44
CA GLU A 52 60.62 4.70 2.33
C GLU A 52 60.54 6.24 2.42
N ARG A 53 60.68 6.67 3.71
CA ARG A 53 61.01 7.97 4.34
C ARG A 53 59.92 9.05 4.31
N GLY A 54 59.57 9.76 5.39
CA GLY A 54 60.18 10.06 6.69
C GLY A 54 59.26 11.04 7.47
N PRO A 55 59.66 11.63 8.61
CA PRO A 55 58.82 11.67 9.81
C PRO A 55 58.37 13.06 10.31
N ARG A 56 57.35 13.08 11.20
CA ARG A 56 57.26 13.82 12.51
C ARG A 56 55.89 14.47 12.81
N LEU A 57 55.38 14.13 14.00
CA LEU A 57 54.36 14.80 14.85
C LEU A 57 54.90 16.16 15.39
N PRO A 58 54.15 17.06 16.09
CA PRO A 58 52.99 16.76 16.97
C PRO A 58 51.84 17.80 17.14
N ARG A 59 50.75 17.28 17.76
CA ARG A 59 49.72 17.87 18.65
C ARG A 59 49.58 19.40 18.79
N ALA A 60 48.33 19.87 18.73
CA ALA A 60 47.74 20.80 19.73
C ALA A 60 46.20 20.79 19.68
N ALA A 61 45.58 21.22 20.78
CA ALA A 61 44.21 20.98 21.19
C ALA A 61 43.16 22.05 20.76
N ARG A 62 41.89 21.65 20.86
CA ARG A 62 40.58 22.36 20.96
C ARG A 62 40.64 23.82 21.52
N PRO A 63 39.63 24.72 21.31
CA PRO A 63 38.20 24.44 21.54
C PRO A 63 37.12 25.27 20.77
N ARG A 64 35.86 24.91 21.06
CA ARG A 64 34.56 25.48 20.65
C ARG A 64 34.35 26.96 21.03
N ARG A 65 33.70 27.74 20.15
CA ARG A 65 32.81 28.91 20.42
C ARG A 65 31.85 29.07 19.21
N THR A 66 30.56 28.83 19.35
CA THR A 66 29.45 29.74 19.72
C THR A 66 29.22 30.94 18.78
N ARG A 67 27.97 31.01 18.25
CA ARG A 67 27.10 32.17 17.93
C ARG A 67 26.22 31.77 16.73
N ARG A 68 24.92 31.49 16.87
CA ARG A 68 23.75 32.38 17.11
C ARG A 68 23.66 33.57 16.14
N LEU A 69 22.41 33.81 15.71
CA LEU A 69 21.82 34.98 15.06
C LEU A 69 21.92 34.93 13.51
N LEU A 70 20.93 35.34 12.72
CA LEU A 70 19.59 35.90 12.96
C LEU A 70 18.82 35.85 11.63
N ILE A 71 17.50 35.77 11.79
CA ILE A 71 16.41 36.26 10.92
C ILE A 71 16.80 37.26 9.84
N GLY A 72 16.21 37.10 8.65
CA GLY A 72 16.10 38.17 7.66
C GLY A 72 15.10 37.83 6.56
N ALA A 73 13.85 38.26 6.75
CA ALA A 73 12.83 38.32 5.71
C ALA A 73 13.07 39.57 4.83
N THR A 74 12.85 39.44 3.52
CA THR A 74 12.40 40.55 2.67
C THR A 74 11.68 40.00 1.44
N ALA A 75 10.63 40.72 1.09
CA ALA A 75 9.59 40.36 0.16
C ALA A 75 9.82 40.98 -1.23
N ALA A 76 9.04 40.42 -2.18
CA ALA A 76 8.40 41.11 -3.30
C ALA A 76 9.28 41.57 -4.48
N SER A 77 9.06 40.98 -5.68
CA SER A 77 8.10 41.53 -6.66
C SER A 77 8.32 41.03 -8.08
N ALA A 78 7.20 40.62 -8.70
CA ALA A 78 6.75 40.92 -10.06
C ALA A 78 7.53 40.43 -11.31
N ALA A 79 6.84 39.50 -11.99
CA ALA A 79 6.39 39.57 -13.39
C ALA A 79 7.42 39.47 -14.54
N ALA A 80 7.26 38.39 -15.31
CA ALA A 80 7.31 38.45 -16.76
C ALA A 80 6.23 37.53 -17.34
N ILE A 81 5.21 38.14 -17.94
CA ILE A 81 4.26 37.49 -18.83
C ILE A 81 4.97 37.32 -20.17
N ALA A 82 5.03 36.09 -20.67
CA ALA A 82 5.23 35.83 -22.09
C ALA A 82 4.15 34.83 -22.54
N ALA A 83 3.25 35.34 -23.37
CA ALA A 83 2.19 34.58 -24.01
C ALA A 83 2.79 33.54 -24.96
N LEU A 84 2.41 32.28 -24.79
CA LEU A 84 2.26 31.37 -25.91
C LEU A 84 0.83 30.83 -25.91
N THR A 85 0.00 31.45 -26.73
CA THR A 85 -1.25 30.88 -27.21
C THR A 85 -0.94 29.68 -28.09
N LEU A 86 -1.03 28.48 -27.52
CA LEU A 86 -1.30 27.27 -28.28
C LEU A 86 -2.71 26.83 -27.94
N THR A 87 -3.64 27.20 -28.81
CA THR A 87 -4.98 26.64 -28.86
C THR A 87 -4.88 25.16 -29.23
N PHE A 88 -4.71 24.30 -28.22
CA PHE A 88 -5.20 22.94 -28.33
C PHE A 88 -6.63 22.94 -27.80
N SER A 89 -7.57 23.04 -28.72
CA SER A 89 -8.93 22.51 -28.53
C SER A 89 -8.85 20.98 -28.45
N GLY A 90 -8.18 20.49 -27.41
CA GLY A 90 -8.35 19.14 -26.91
C GLY A 90 -9.48 19.21 -25.90
N VAL A 91 -10.58 18.55 -26.25
CA VAL A 91 -11.77 18.37 -25.41
C VAL A 91 -11.32 18.17 -23.96
N SER A 92 -11.64 19.14 -23.09
CA SER A 92 -11.47 18.98 -21.65
C SER A 92 -12.45 17.89 -21.22
N THR A 93 -12.01 16.64 -21.28
CA THR A 93 -12.61 15.59 -20.46
C THR A 93 -12.22 15.94 -19.04
N ALA A 94 -13.16 16.59 -18.33
CA ALA A 94 -13.06 16.81 -16.90
C ALA A 94 -12.52 15.52 -16.23
N PRO A 95 -11.53 15.60 -15.33
CA PRO A 95 -11.08 14.43 -14.59
C PRO A 95 -12.13 14.15 -13.52
N ALA A 96 -13.29 13.63 -13.94
CA ALA A 96 -14.25 13.07 -13.03
C ALA A 96 -13.86 11.60 -12.83
N ALA A 97 -12.83 11.33 -12.03
CA ALA A 97 -12.75 10.02 -11.40
C ALA A 97 -13.82 9.99 -10.30
N ALA A 98 -15.07 9.76 -10.72
CA ALA A 98 -16.17 9.53 -9.81
C ALA A 98 -15.75 8.46 -8.80
N SER A 99 -16.03 8.71 -7.52
CA SER A 99 -15.92 7.71 -6.45
C SER A 99 -16.44 6.38 -6.99
N PRO A 100 -15.65 5.28 -6.95
CA PRO A 100 -16.09 4.03 -7.52
C PRO A 100 -17.40 3.63 -6.84
N THR A 101 -18.34 3.10 -7.62
CA THR A 101 -19.58 2.58 -7.09
C THR A 101 -19.29 1.52 -6.03
N ALA A 102 -20.00 1.58 -4.91
CA ALA A 102 -19.92 0.58 -3.83
C ALA A 102 -20.18 -0.84 -4.35
N LEU A 103 -19.61 -1.84 -3.68
CA LEU A 103 -19.83 -3.23 -4.04
C LEU A 103 -21.32 -3.59 -3.97
N VAL A 104 -21.81 -4.22 -5.04
CA VAL A 104 -23.21 -4.65 -5.14
C VAL A 104 -23.34 -6.07 -4.62
N VAL A 105 -24.17 -6.22 -3.58
CA VAL A 105 -24.57 -7.54 -3.07
C VAL A 105 -25.54 -8.19 -4.04
N GLN A 106 -25.26 -9.44 -4.41
CA GLN A 106 -26.11 -10.23 -5.30
C GLN A 106 -27.41 -10.62 -4.59
N PRO A 107 -28.59 -10.23 -5.11
CA PRO A 107 -29.87 -10.41 -4.42
C PRO A 107 -30.30 -11.88 -4.33
N ASP A 108 -29.94 -12.71 -5.31
CA ASP A 108 -30.42 -14.10 -5.44
C ASP A 108 -29.48 -15.14 -4.82
N ALA A 109 -28.39 -14.69 -4.20
CA ALA A 109 -27.36 -15.56 -3.65
C ALA A 109 -27.48 -15.63 -2.12
N PRO A 110 -27.57 -16.84 -1.51
CA PRO A 110 -27.71 -16.94 -0.07
C PRO A 110 -26.47 -16.42 0.64
N ALA A 111 -26.67 -15.60 1.66
CA ALA A 111 -25.61 -15.16 2.55
C ALA A 111 -25.16 -16.31 3.44
N LEU A 112 -23.86 -16.59 3.46
CA LEU A 112 -23.28 -17.60 4.36
C LEU A 112 -22.96 -16.97 5.73
N PRO A 113 -23.30 -17.64 6.85
CA PRO A 113 -22.84 -17.23 8.18
C PRO A 113 -21.32 -17.34 8.34
N LEU A 114 -20.70 -16.45 9.13
CA LEU A 114 -19.25 -16.50 9.39
C LEU A 114 -18.79 -17.82 10.02
N ASP A 115 -19.59 -18.41 10.91
CA ASP A 115 -19.24 -19.70 11.53
C ASP A 115 -19.12 -20.83 10.50
N GLU A 116 -19.91 -20.76 9.43
CA GLU A 116 -19.83 -21.73 8.33
C GLU A 116 -18.57 -21.52 7.50
N VAL A 117 -18.20 -20.27 7.21
CA VAL A 117 -16.94 -19.96 6.52
C VAL A 117 -15.74 -20.32 7.40
N ALA A 118 -15.79 -20.08 8.71
CA ALA A 118 -14.74 -20.48 9.65
C ALA A 118 -14.53 -22.00 9.63
N ARG A 119 -15.61 -22.78 9.67
CA ARG A 119 -15.56 -24.25 9.60
C ARG A 119 -14.93 -24.73 8.29
N ARG A 120 -15.25 -24.11 7.16
CA ARG A 120 -14.66 -24.43 5.84
C ARG A 120 -13.17 -24.07 5.78
N ALA A 121 -12.81 -22.87 6.22
CA ALA A 121 -11.43 -22.41 6.26
C ALA A 121 -10.55 -23.31 7.15
N GLU A 122 -11.06 -23.73 8.31
CA GLU A 122 -10.37 -24.68 9.19
C GLU A 122 -10.19 -26.06 8.54
N ALA A 123 -11.22 -26.55 7.84
CA ALA A 123 -11.13 -27.82 7.10
C ALA A 123 -10.10 -27.73 5.97
N TYR A 124 -10.10 -26.62 5.23
CA TYR A 124 -9.12 -26.31 4.20
C TYR A 124 -7.69 -26.25 4.76
N ALA A 125 -7.49 -25.54 5.87
CA ALA A 125 -6.20 -25.43 6.54
C ALA A 125 -5.66 -26.77 7.06
N ARG A 126 -6.55 -27.64 7.56
CA ARG A 126 -6.19 -29.02 7.94
C ARG A 126 -5.80 -29.85 6.73
N ALA A 127 -6.53 -29.74 5.61
CA ALA A 127 -6.25 -30.51 4.41
C ALA A 127 -4.93 -30.12 3.73
N ARG A 128 -4.40 -28.91 3.97
CA ARG A 128 -3.16 -28.41 3.36
C ARG A 128 -2.03 -28.25 4.37
N HIS A 129 -1.55 -29.38 4.88
CA HIS A 129 -0.42 -29.42 5.82
C HIS A 129 0.86 -28.77 5.25
N ASP A 130 1.08 -28.85 3.94
CA ASP A 130 2.25 -28.30 3.24
C ASP A 130 2.00 -26.91 2.63
N ALA A 131 0.88 -26.26 2.99
CA ALA A 131 0.62 -24.90 2.50
C ALA A 131 1.71 -23.92 2.96
N PRO A 132 1.95 -22.84 2.19
CA PRO A 132 2.83 -21.77 2.61
C PRO A 132 2.46 -21.25 4.01
N LYS A 133 3.48 -21.15 4.86
CA LYS A 133 3.39 -20.47 6.16
C LYS A 133 3.13 -18.97 5.93
N PRO A 134 2.56 -18.26 6.91
CA PRO A 134 2.43 -16.81 6.81
C PRO A 134 3.80 -16.20 6.60
N HIS A 135 3.89 -15.26 5.67
CA HIS A 135 5.11 -14.52 5.39
C HIS A 135 4.84 -13.03 5.45
N ARG A 136 5.88 -12.29 5.79
CA ARG A 136 5.84 -10.84 5.88
C ARG A 136 5.94 -10.28 4.46
N GLY A 137 5.17 -9.24 4.18
CA GLY A 137 4.96 -8.70 2.84
C GLY A 137 3.55 -8.97 2.36
N SER A 138 3.12 -8.15 1.40
CA SER A 138 1.78 -8.14 0.86
C SER A 138 1.82 -7.70 -0.60
N HIS A 139 0.77 -8.07 -1.33
CA HIS A 139 0.49 -7.55 -2.65
C HIS A 139 -0.95 -7.08 -2.63
N LEU A 140 -1.17 -5.78 -2.74
CA LEU A 140 -2.52 -5.21 -2.63
C LEU A 140 -2.79 -4.20 -3.73
N GLN A 141 -4.05 -4.11 -4.11
CA GLN A 141 -4.57 -3.00 -4.88
C GLN A 141 -5.57 -2.21 -4.05
N SER A 142 -5.47 -0.90 -4.13
CA SER A 142 -6.24 0.03 -3.32
C SER A 142 -6.83 1.15 -4.14
N TRP A 143 -8.02 1.59 -3.75
CA TRP A 143 -8.71 2.75 -4.28
C TRP A 143 -9.06 3.62 -3.09
N TYR A 144 -8.35 4.71 -2.88
CA TYR A 144 -8.62 5.65 -1.79
C TYR A 144 -9.19 6.95 -2.33
N LEU A 145 -10.22 7.45 -1.66
CA LEU A 145 -10.75 8.77 -1.93
C LEU A 145 -9.79 9.82 -1.35
N SER A 146 -9.13 10.57 -2.23
CA SER A 146 -8.37 11.75 -1.85
C SER A 146 -9.28 12.97 -1.84
N MET A 147 -9.14 13.77 -0.78
CA MET A 147 -9.96 14.93 -0.50
C MET A 147 -9.06 16.12 -0.22
N GLU A 148 -9.41 17.26 -0.78
CA GLU A 148 -8.84 18.54 -0.36
C GLU A 148 -9.76 19.19 0.69
N THR A 149 -9.17 20.00 1.57
CA THR A 149 -9.91 20.82 2.54
C THR A 149 -9.76 22.30 2.20
N GLY A 150 -10.83 23.08 2.35
CA GLY A 150 -10.79 24.54 2.17
C GLY A 150 -11.84 25.08 1.20
N PRO A 151 -11.96 26.42 1.10
CA PRO A 151 -12.99 27.07 0.29
C PRO A 151 -12.88 26.78 -1.21
N ASP A 152 -11.67 26.45 -1.69
CA ASP A 152 -11.36 26.15 -3.09
C ASP A 152 -11.16 24.65 -3.35
N ALA A 153 -11.56 23.79 -2.40
CA ALA A 153 -11.36 22.34 -2.49
C ALA A 153 -12.01 21.75 -3.74
N GLN A 154 -11.19 21.04 -4.51
CA GLN A 154 -11.66 20.32 -5.69
C GLN A 154 -12.55 19.13 -5.28
N PRO A 155 -13.50 18.70 -6.15
CA PRO A 155 -14.29 17.51 -5.89
C PRO A 155 -13.38 16.29 -5.68
N PRO A 156 -13.67 15.41 -4.70
CA PRO A 156 -12.77 14.33 -4.33
C PRO A 156 -12.54 13.36 -5.49
N VAL A 157 -11.33 12.83 -5.56
CA VAL A 157 -10.91 11.89 -6.61
C VAL A 157 -10.49 10.58 -6.01
N THR A 158 -10.76 9.49 -6.72
CA THR A 158 -10.26 8.18 -6.33
C THR A 158 -8.88 7.95 -6.90
N ILE A 159 -7.94 7.56 -6.04
CA ILE A 159 -6.56 7.22 -6.38
C ILE A 159 -6.42 5.69 -6.37
N PRO A 160 -6.28 5.06 -7.55
CA PRO A 160 -6.01 3.64 -7.65
C PRO A 160 -4.50 3.38 -7.62
N GLU A 161 -4.06 2.53 -6.69
CA GLU A 161 -2.67 2.14 -6.51
C GLU A 161 -2.53 0.63 -6.39
N GLU A 162 -1.38 0.11 -6.82
CA GLU A 162 -0.93 -1.24 -6.49
C GLU A 162 0.36 -1.14 -5.67
N ARG A 163 0.38 -1.84 -4.53
CA ARG A 163 1.52 -1.90 -3.63
C ARG A 163 2.01 -3.33 -3.49
N ILE A 164 3.30 -3.52 -3.70
CA ILE A 164 4.01 -4.78 -3.48
C ILE A 164 5.06 -4.54 -2.41
N THR A 165 4.93 -5.27 -1.31
CA THR A 165 5.88 -5.25 -0.20
C THR A 165 6.45 -6.63 0.00
N ARG A 166 7.79 -6.73 0.07
CA ARG A 166 8.51 -7.98 0.29
C ARG A 166 9.50 -7.80 1.42
N TRP A 167 9.58 -8.78 2.31
CA TRP A 167 10.49 -8.77 3.45
C TRP A 167 11.29 -10.06 3.54
N ASN A 168 12.56 -9.91 3.88
CA ASN A 168 13.47 -11.01 4.13
C ASN A 168 13.63 -11.26 5.64
N PRO A 169 14.10 -12.46 6.04
CA PRO A 169 14.34 -12.79 7.44
C PRO A 169 15.41 -11.94 8.14
N ASP A 170 16.29 -11.26 7.41
CA ASP A 170 17.32 -10.36 7.94
C ASP A 170 16.79 -8.92 8.17
N GLY A 171 15.48 -8.70 7.99
CA GLY A 171 14.87 -7.37 8.11
C GLY A 171 15.11 -6.45 6.91
N SER A 172 15.80 -6.91 5.86
CA SER A 172 15.81 -6.21 4.57
C SER A 172 14.48 -6.41 3.85
N GLY A 173 14.19 -5.54 2.88
CA GLY A 173 12.94 -5.62 2.14
C GLY A 173 12.86 -4.63 0.99
N SER A 174 11.73 -4.67 0.29
CA SER A 174 11.43 -3.76 -0.80
C SER A 174 9.96 -3.40 -0.79
N GLU A 175 9.67 -2.18 -1.17
CA GLU A 175 8.35 -1.65 -1.37
C GLU A 175 8.29 -0.97 -2.74
N LEU A 176 7.24 -1.31 -3.50
CA LEU A 176 6.93 -0.73 -4.79
C LEU A 176 5.48 -0.30 -4.77
N VAL A 177 5.22 0.95 -5.15
CA VAL A 177 3.87 1.51 -5.34
C VAL A 177 3.78 2.02 -6.77
N VAL A 178 2.74 1.60 -7.48
CA VAL A 178 2.46 2.01 -8.85
C VAL A 178 1.03 2.53 -8.97
N ALA A 179 0.82 3.53 -9.82
CA ALA A 179 -0.51 4.01 -10.14
C ALA A 179 -1.13 3.08 -11.19
N THR A 180 -2.18 2.35 -10.84
CA THR A 180 -2.84 1.42 -11.77
C THR A 180 -4.26 1.08 -11.33
N ASP A 181 -5.18 0.91 -12.28
CA ASP A 181 -6.52 0.39 -12.07
C ASP A 181 -6.76 -0.80 -13.02
N PRO A 182 -6.73 -2.06 -12.55
CA PRO A 182 -6.86 -3.24 -13.42
C PRO A 182 -8.24 -3.34 -14.08
N ARG A 183 -9.24 -2.59 -13.62
CA ARG A 183 -10.56 -2.53 -14.26
C ARG A 183 -10.47 -1.82 -15.61
N HIS A 184 -9.42 -1.03 -15.82
CA HIS A 184 -9.21 -0.19 -16.99
C HIS A 184 -7.75 -0.27 -17.48
N PRO A 185 -7.27 -1.46 -17.87
CA PRO A 185 -5.85 -1.67 -18.18
C PRO A 185 -5.40 -0.78 -19.34
N GLY A 186 -4.22 -0.18 -19.21
CA GLY A 186 -3.61 0.72 -20.19
C GLY A 186 -4.23 2.12 -20.23
N ARG A 187 -5.24 2.43 -19.40
CA ARG A 187 -5.81 3.78 -19.31
C ARG A 187 -5.08 4.61 -18.24
N PRO A 188 -4.76 5.88 -18.52
CA PRO A 188 -4.22 6.78 -17.50
C PRO A 188 -5.11 6.85 -16.25
N VAL A 189 -4.48 6.99 -15.09
CA VAL A 189 -5.15 7.06 -13.78
C VAL A 189 -4.84 8.37 -13.08
N ILE A 190 -5.69 8.77 -12.13
CA ILE A 190 -5.42 9.94 -11.27
C ILE A 190 -4.49 9.52 -10.14
N ASN A 191 -3.51 10.36 -9.84
CA ASN A 191 -2.64 10.23 -8.69
C ASN A 191 -2.35 11.60 -8.05
N ASP A 192 -2.10 11.60 -6.75
CA ASP A 192 -1.77 12.77 -5.94
C ASP A 192 -0.27 12.87 -5.63
N ALA A 193 0.56 12.59 -6.62
CA ALA A 193 2.00 12.77 -6.45
C ALA A 193 2.30 14.25 -6.28
N ASP A 194 3.05 14.55 -5.23
CA ASP A 194 3.50 15.89 -4.86
C ASP A 194 2.37 16.83 -4.36
N GLY A 195 1.25 16.26 -3.88
CA GLY A 195 0.14 17.01 -3.27
C GLY A 195 -0.73 17.76 -4.28
N THR A 196 -0.66 17.38 -5.56
CA THR A 196 -1.55 17.88 -6.60
C THR A 196 -2.06 16.72 -7.45
N TRP A 197 -3.36 16.70 -7.71
CA TRP A 197 -3.97 15.67 -8.53
C TRP A 197 -3.57 15.82 -10.00
N ARG A 198 -2.97 14.78 -10.55
CA ARG A 198 -2.58 14.71 -11.96
C ARG A 198 -2.93 13.36 -12.56
N THR A 199 -3.20 13.37 -13.86
CA THR A 199 -3.32 12.13 -14.63
C THR A 199 -1.91 11.61 -14.93
N VAL A 200 -1.67 10.33 -14.65
CA VAL A 200 -0.43 9.62 -14.94
C VAL A 200 -0.73 8.38 -15.77
N ASN A 201 0.26 7.92 -16.55
CA ASN A 201 0.11 6.69 -17.31
C ASN A 201 -0.12 5.50 -16.36
N ASP A 202 -0.89 4.51 -16.82
CA ASP A 202 -1.03 3.23 -16.13
C ASP A 202 0.34 2.59 -15.89
N GLY A 203 0.54 2.04 -14.70
CA GLY A 203 1.80 1.40 -14.29
C GLY A 203 2.92 2.39 -13.91
N LYS A 204 2.64 3.71 -13.85
CA LYS A 204 3.64 4.68 -13.40
C LYS A 204 4.10 4.35 -11.99
N VAL A 205 5.41 4.19 -11.81
CA VAL A 205 6.03 4.02 -10.48
C VAL A 205 5.88 5.33 -9.69
N LEU A 206 5.14 5.24 -8.59
CA LEU A 206 4.90 6.34 -7.64
C LEU A 206 5.98 6.35 -6.56
N HIS A 207 6.27 5.17 -6.03
CA HIS A 207 7.23 5.00 -4.96
C HIS A 207 8.01 3.71 -5.14
N ARG A 208 9.32 3.76 -4.93
CA ARG A 208 10.17 2.58 -4.82
C ARG A 208 11.12 2.79 -3.65
N LYS A 209 11.13 1.84 -2.73
CA LYS A 209 12.00 1.87 -1.56
C LYS A 209 12.61 0.51 -1.31
N THR A 210 13.90 0.52 -1.04
CA THR A 210 14.66 -0.66 -0.64
C THR A 210 15.16 -0.43 0.77
N TYR A 211 14.97 -1.43 1.61
CA TYR A 211 15.36 -1.43 3.01
C TYR A 211 16.60 -2.32 3.16
N PRO A 212 17.75 -1.79 3.62
CA PRO A 212 18.94 -2.60 3.86
C PRO A 212 18.71 -3.63 4.99
N PRO A 213 19.55 -4.66 5.11
CA PRO A 213 19.51 -5.60 6.23
C PRO A 213 19.49 -4.88 7.58
N GLY A 214 18.68 -5.39 8.51
CA GLY A 214 18.51 -4.84 9.85
C GLY A 214 17.52 -3.68 9.97
N THR A 215 17.01 -3.09 8.89
CA THR A 215 16.17 -1.88 8.96
C THR A 215 14.91 -2.04 9.81
N ARG A 216 14.28 -3.21 9.75
CA ARG A 216 13.01 -3.47 10.45
C ARG A 216 13.15 -4.41 11.63
N LEU A 217 14.38 -4.59 12.10
CA LEU A 217 14.66 -5.12 13.44
C LEU A 217 14.22 -4.08 14.49
N ASP A 218 14.35 -2.79 14.19
CA ASP A 218 14.00 -1.69 15.09
C ASP A 218 12.49 -1.36 15.09
N ASP A 219 11.62 -2.33 15.38
CA ASP A 219 10.18 -2.08 15.51
C ASP A 219 9.89 -1.30 16.82
N PRO A 220 9.26 -0.10 16.75
CA PRO A 220 8.88 0.68 17.93
C PRO A 220 7.91 -0.06 18.87
N ALA A 221 7.18 -1.08 18.40
CA ALA A 221 6.22 -1.83 19.19
C ALA A 221 6.87 -2.89 20.10
N THR A 222 8.02 -3.45 19.71
CA THR A 222 8.77 -4.43 20.52
C THR A 222 9.95 -3.79 21.24
N GLY A 223 10.50 -2.69 20.70
CA GLY A 223 11.53 -1.87 21.36
C GLY A 223 12.87 -2.58 21.60
N ASP A 224 13.07 -3.78 21.05
CA ASP A 224 14.20 -4.67 21.37
C ASP A 224 15.03 -5.08 20.15
N GLY A 225 14.75 -4.54 18.96
CA GLY A 225 15.49 -4.92 17.76
C GLY A 225 15.02 -6.27 17.17
N THR A 226 13.81 -6.75 17.49
CA THR A 226 13.26 -7.99 16.94
C THR A 226 12.19 -7.73 15.87
N LEU A 227 12.20 -8.57 14.81
CA LEU A 227 11.12 -8.58 13.82
C LEU A 227 9.78 -8.84 14.52
N PRO A 228 8.66 -8.22 14.08
CA PRO A 228 7.35 -8.55 14.61
C PRO A 228 7.14 -10.06 14.54
N ALA A 229 6.72 -10.63 15.67
CA ALA A 229 6.50 -12.06 15.79
C ALA A 229 5.56 -12.53 14.67
N ARG A 230 5.85 -13.70 14.11
CA ARG A 230 4.97 -14.34 13.13
C ARG A 230 3.55 -14.37 13.70
N PRO A 231 2.51 -14.03 12.93
CA PRO A 231 1.15 -14.01 13.43
C PRO A 231 0.76 -15.39 13.98
N PRO A 232 0.12 -15.44 15.16
CA PRO A 232 -0.35 -16.69 15.74
C PRO A 232 -1.52 -17.26 14.93
N ALA A 233 -1.68 -18.58 15.00
CA ALA A 233 -2.77 -19.30 14.34
C ALA A 233 -3.93 -19.64 15.30
N ASP A 234 -3.88 -19.14 16.54
CA ASP A 234 -5.00 -19.21 17.48
C ASP A 234 -5.84 -17.92 17.40
N PRO A 235 -7.18 -17.99 17.32
CA PRO A 235 -8.04 -16.81 17.18
C PRO A 235 -7.92 -15.78 18.32
N ASP A 236 -7.72 -16.21 19.56
CA ASP A 236 -7.67 -15.33 20.72
C ASP A 236 -6.29 -14.69 20.89
N GLU A 237 -5.23 -15.46 20.61
CA GLU A 237 -3.88 -14.92 20.49
C GLU A 237 -3.79 -13.93 19.32
N LEU A 238 -4.42 -14.23 18.19
CA LEU A 238 -4.42 -13.35 17.01
C LEU A 238 -5.17 -12.05 17.28
N ARG A 239 -6.29 -12.08 18.01
CA ARG A 239 -6.98 -10.86 18.44
C ARG A 239 -6.11 -10.01 19.36
N SER A 240 -5.39 -10.64 20.27
CA SER A 240 -4.43 -9.96 21.16
C SER A 240 -3.27 -9.35 20.36
N TYR A 241 -2.78 -10.08 19.36
CA TYR A 241 -1.76 -9.61 18.42
C TYR A 241 -2.24 -8.39 17.61
N LEU A 242 -3.46 -8.40 17.06
CA LEU A 242 -4.01 -7.26 16.31
C LEU A 242 -4.21 -6.01 17.19
N SER A 243 -4.37 -6.19 18.50
CA SER A 243 -4.49 -5.08 19.45
C SER A 243 -3.21 -4.27 19.62
N THR A 244 -2.06 -4.77 19.14
CA THR A 244 -0.82 -3.99 19.13
C THR A 244 -0.76 -2.98 17.97
N PHE A 245 -1.53 -3.20 16.89
CA PHE A 245 -1.60 -2.30 15.73
C PHE A 245 -2.51 -1.11 15.99
N TYR A 246 -3.66 -1.33 16.66
CA TYR A 246 -4.61 -0.28 17.00
C TYR A 246 -5.17 -0.47 18.40
N SER A 247 -5.05 0.58 19.20
CA SER A 247 -5.77 0.70 20.48
C SER A 247 -7.26 0.44 20.27
N GLY A 248 -7.85 -0.42 21.10
CA GLY A 248 -9.28 -0.78 21.02
C GLY A 248 -9.60 -1.98 20.13
N ALA A 249 -8.67 -2.48 19.29
CA ALA A 249 -8.94 -3.66 18.44
C ALA A 249 -9.24 -4.94 19.23
N GLY A 250 -8.84 -5.00 20.50
CA GLY A 250 -9.20 -6.09 21.40
C GLY A 250 -10.69 -6.09 21.78
N THR A 251 -11.33 -4.93 21.81
CA THR A 251 -12.67 -4.75 22.40
C THR A 251 -13.73 -4.30 21.41
N GLU A 252 -13.37 -3.51 20.41
CA GLU A 252 -14.29 -2.83 19.51
C GLU A 252 -14.13 -3.29 18.06
N THR A 253 -15.25 -3.43 17.34
CA THR A 253 -15.26 -3.94 15.97
C THR A 253 -14.54 -3.01 14.99
N GLN A 254 -14.77 -1.70 15.09
CA GLN A 254 -14.19 -0.73 14.16
C GLN A 254 -12.65 -0.68 14.25
N PRO A 255 -12.03 -0.47 15.43
CA PRO A 255 -10.58 -0.60 15.59
C PRO A 255 -10.04 -1.97 15.16
N LEU A 256 -10.78 -3.06 15.37
CA LEU A 256 -10.37 -4.39 14.92
C LEU A 256 -10.30 -4.50 13.40
N LEU A 257 -11.26 -3.94 12.67
CA LEU A 257 -11.24 -3.92 11.21
C LEU A 257 -10.10 -3.02 10.67
N MET A 258 -9.77 -1.93 11.36
CA MET A 258 -8.59 -1.11 11.02
C MET A 258 -7.28 -1.86 11.26
N ALA A 259 -7.16 -2.55 12.39
CA ALA A 259 -6.02 -3.42 12.69
C ALA A 259 -5.88 -4.55 11.66
N LEU A 260 -7.00 -5.13 11.24
CA LEU A 260 -7.03 -6.19 10.23
C LEU A 260 -6.51 -5.70 8.87
N SER A 261 -6.95 -4.54 8.39
CA SER A 261 -6.43 -3.93 7.18
C SER A 261 -4.91 -3.73 7.28
N SER A 262 -4.44 -3.08 8.36
CA SER A 262 -3.00 -2.84 8.57
C SER A 262 -2.18 -4.13 8.67
N PHE A 263 -2.72 -5.15 9.33
CA PHE A 263 -2.11 -6.47 9.38
C PHE A 263 -1.95 -7.09 7.99
N LEU A 264 -2.96 -7.00 7.12
CA LEU A 264 -2.92 -7.57 5.77
C LEU A 264 -2.06 -6.74 4.80
N GLN A 265 -1.86 -5.44 5.06
CA GLN A 265 -0.85 -4.65 4.35
C GLN A 265 0.58 -5.08 4.72
N GLU A 266 0.76 -5.70 5.88
CA GLU A 266 2.07 -6.08 6.42
C GLU A 266 2.40 -7.57 6.23
N TRP A 267 1.39 -8.42 6.30
CA TRP A 267 1.51 -9.88 6.27
C TRP A 267 0.60 -10.49 5.23
N THR A 268 1.09 -11.55 4.59
CA THR A 268 0.28 -12.48 3.81
C THR A 268 -0.01 -13.70 4.67
N PRO A 269 -1.27 -13.90 5.15
CA PRO A 269 -1.60 -15.00 6.05
C PRO A 269 -1.54 -16.35 5.34
N GLY A 270 -1.10 -17.38 6.07
CA GLY A 270 -1.27 -18.77 5.64
C GLY A 270 -2.71 -19.25 5.84
N PRO A 271 -3.04 -20.49 5.44
CA PRO A 271 -4.38 -21.05 5.65
C PRO A 271 -4.79 -21.15 7.13
N ARG A 272 -3.84 -21.42 8.03
CA ARG A 272 -4.12 -21.54 9.47
C ARG A 272 -4.48 -20.19 10.07
N GLU A 273 -3.71 -19.16 9.74
CA GLU A 273 -3.95 -17.78 10.17
C GLU A 273 -5.23 -17.22 9.53
N SER A 274 -5.50 -17.54 8.25
CA SER A 274 -6.77 -17.18 7.60
C SER A 274 -7.96 -17.82 8.31
N ALA A 275 -7.88 -19.11 8.67
CA ALA A 275 -8.93 -19.77 9.45
C ALA A 275 -9.10 -19.14 10.84
N ALA A 276 -8.01 -18.78 11.52
CA ALA A 276 -8.04 -18.10 12.80
C ALA A 276 -8.70 -16.72 12.72
N LEU A 277 -8.38 -15.93 11.68
CA LEU A 277 -9.02 -14.64 11.39
C LEU A 277 -10.53 -14.80 11.23
N VAL A 278 -10.99 -15.74 10.39
CA VAL A 278 -12.44 -15.93 10.18
C VAL A 278 -13.13 -16.39 11.46
N ARG A 279 -12.50 -17.29 12.23
CA ARG A 279 -13.04 -17.73 13.53
C ARG A 279 -13.11 -16.59 14.54
N MET A 280 -12.14 -15.69 14.56
CA MET A 280 -12.17 -14.48 15.38
C MET A 280 -13.30 -13.55 14.93
N LEU A 281 -13.44 -13.32 13.62
CA LEU A 281 -14.50 -12.49 13.04
C LEU A 281 -15.90 -13.08 13.32
N SER A 282 -16.05 -14.41 13.33
CA SER A 282 -17.36 -15.05 13.57
C SER A 282 -17.91 -14.78 14.98
N ARG A 283 -17.05 -14.43 15.94
CA ARG A 283 -17.44 -14.07 17.31
C ARG A 283 -17.91 -12.62 17.43
N ILE A 284 -17.79 -11.81 16.37
CA ILE A 284 -18.20 -10.40 16.36
C ILE A 284 -19.68 -10.32 16.02
N LYS A 285 -20.51 -9.96 17.01
CA LYS A 285 -21.97 -9.91 16.84
C LYS A 285 -22.44 -8.83 15.86
N ASP A 286 -21.67 -7.76 15.71
CA ASP A 286 -22.05 -6.59 14.89
C ASP A 286 -21.61 -6.71 13.44
N LEU A 287 -20.83 -7.74 13.09
CA LEU A 287 -20.42 -8.04 11.73
C LEU A 287 -21.42 -9.03 11.10
N ARG A 288 -22.33 -8.52 10.28
CA ARG A 288 -23.49 -9.27 9.77
C ARG A 288 -23.26 -9.80 8.36
N PRO A 289 -23.73 -11.01 8.02
CA PRO A 289 -23.72 -11.49 6.64
C PRO A 289 -24.48 -10.53 5.72
N ALA A 290 -23.84 -10.06 4.65
CA ALA A 290 -24.46 -9.18 3.66
C ALA A 290 -24.95 -9.97 2.44
N GLY A 291 -24.13 -10.89 1.92
CA GLY A 291 -24.44 -11.70 0.73
C GLY A 291 -23.23 -11.90 -0.16
N GLN A 292 -23.40 -12.52 -1.33
CA GLN A 292 -22.30 -12.69 -2.27
C GLN A 292 -22.01 -11.41 -3.03
N VAL A 293 -20.74 -11.17 -3.34
CA VAL A 293 -20.27 -10.04 -4.15
C VAL A 293 -19.28 -10.54 -5.20
N VAL A 294 -19.12 -9.76 -6.28
CA VAL A 294 -17.93 -9.84 -7.13
C VAL A 294 -17.08 -8.64 -6.79
N ASP A 295 -15.85 -8.91 -6.37
CA ASP A 295 -14.90 -7.90 -5.95
C ASP A 295 -14.30 -7.12 -7.14
N ARG A 296 -13.52 -6.06 -6.90
CA ARG A 296 -13.00 -5.23 -8.02
C ARG A 296 -11.96 -5.95 -8.89
N LEU A 297 -11.43 -7.08 -8.43
CA LEU A 297 -10.54 -7.96 -9.20
C LEU A 297 -11.30 -9.08 -9.92
N GLY A 298 -12.64 -9.06 -9.89
CA GLY A 298 -13.49 -10.04 -10.54
C GLY A 298 -13.66 -11.36 -9.76
N ARG A 299 -13.23 -11.40 -8.50
CA ARG A 299 -13.30 -12.61 -7.66
C ARG A 299 -14.65 -12.68 -6.95
N ARG A 300 -15.24 -13.87 -6.89
CA ARG A 300 -16.45 -14.12 -6.12
C ARG A 300 -16.10 -14.22 -4.64
N GLY A 301 -16.84 -13.54 -3.78
CA GLY A 301 -16.65 -13.60 -2.34
C GLY A 301 -17.96 -13.48 -1.56
N GLN A 302 -17.91 -13.82 -0.29
CA GLN A 302 -18.98 -13.60 0.68
C GLN A 302 -18.68 -12.33 1.47
N ALA A 303 -19.58 -11.36 1.39
CA ALA A 303 -19.45 -10.09 2.10
C ALA A 303 -20.13 -10.13 3.48
N TYR A 304 -19.51 -9.41 4.42
CA TYR A 304 -20.00 -9.18 5.77
C TYR A 304 -19.93 -7.69 6.09
N ALA A 305 -21.03 -7.14 6.57
CA ALA A 305 -21.24 -5.73 6.80
C ALA A 305 -21.14 -5.37 8.28
N TYR A 306 -20.36 -4.35 8.57
CA TYR A 306 -20.37 -3.63 9.84
C TYR A 306 -20.79 -2.18 9.56
N ARG A 307 -21.78 -1.68 10.29
CA ARG A 307 -22.21 -0.28 10.20
C ARG A 307 -21.65 0.45 11.41
N GLY A 308 -20.82 1.47 11.18
CA GLY A 308 -20.29 2.31 12.26
C GLY A 308 -21.43 3.00 13.02
N THR A 309 -21.34 3.01 14.34
CA THR A 309 -22.31 3.66 15.25
C THR A 309 -21.61 4.73 16.09
N ASP A 310 -22.28 5.89 16.22
CA ASP A 310 -21.87 7.15 16.89
C ASP A 310 -20.47 7.19 17.58
N ALA A 311 -19.53 7.95 17.02
CA ALA A 311 -18.15 8.13 17.46
C ALA A 311 -17.96 9.58 17.93
N SER A 312 -17.97 9.74 19.25
CA SER A 312 -17.53 10.98 19.89
C SER A 312 -16.07 11.30 19.49
N GLN A 313 -15.90 12.47 18.88
CA GLN A 313 -14.65 13.07 18.39
C GLN A 313 -13.87 12.29 17.31
N GLY A 314 -14.07 12.67 16.04
CA GLY A 314 -13.31 12.17 14.88
C GLY A 314 -14.04 11.14 14.01
N SER A 315 -15.37 11.27 13.93
CA SER A 315 -16.36 10.24 13.61
C SER A 315 -16.16 9.45 12.30
N MET A 316 -16.19 8.11 12.37
CA MET A 316 -16.61 7.24 11.25
C MET A 316 -18.11 6.95 11.29
N ASP A 317 -18.88 7.88 11.82
CA ASP A 317 -20.33 7.78 11.84
C ASP A 317 -20.91 7.91 10.47
N GLY A 318 -21.80 6.98 10.17
CA GLY A 318 -22.32 6.87 8.84
C GLY A 318 -21.31 6.27 7.88
N THR A 319 -20.49 5.31 8.30
CA THR A 319 -19.77 4.40 7.39
C THR A 319 -20.41 3.01 7.38
N LEU A 320 -20.30 2.35 6.23
CA LEU A 320 -20.57 0.93 6.04
C LEU A 320 -19.25 0.28 5.63
N GLN A 321 -18.75 -0.62 6.47
CA GLN A 321 -17.56 -1.41 6.19
C GLN A 321 -17.98 -2.81 5.72
N LEU A 322 -17.46 -3.24 4.57
CA LEU A 322 -17.62 -4.60 4.07
C LEU A 322 -16.29 -5.35 4.18
N VAL A 323 -16.33 -6.57 4.71
CA VAL A 323 -15.23 -7.54 4.63
C VAL A 323 -15.65 -8.64 3.66
N VAL A 324 -14.86 -8.87 2.62
CA VAL A 324 -15.13 -9.87 1.59
C VAL A 324 -14.20 -11.06 1.80
N LEU A 325 -14.78 -12.23 2.07
CA LEU A 325 -14.07 -13.48 2.29
C LEU A 325 -14.25 -14.44 1.11
N ASP A 326 -13.21 -15.19 0.81
CA ASP A 326 -13.32 -16.43 0.05
C ASP A 326 -14.05 -17.47 0.92
N ALA A 327 -15.18 -17.97 0.43
CA ALA A 327 -16.09 -18.80 1.23
C ALA A 327 -15.55 -20.23 1.49
N GLU A 328 -14.50 -20.66 0.80
CA GLU A 328 -13.92 -22.00 0.93
C GLU A 328 -12.66 -21.95 1.81
N THR A 329 -11.77 -21.02 1.51
CA THR A 329 -10.44 -20.91 2.12
C THR A 329 -10.40 -19.98 3.32
N GLY A 330 -11.39 -19.10 3.48
CA GLY A 330 -11.41 -18.06 4.52
C GLY A 330 -10.42 -16.92 4.29
N ARG A 331 -9.78 -16.84 3.11
CA ARG A 331 -8.91 -15.71 2.79
C ARG A 331 -9.74 -14.42 2.70
N ILE A 332 -9.23 -13.34 3.27
CA ILE A 332 -9.78 -12.01 3.03
C ILE A 332 -9.38 -11.58 1.62
N LEU A 333 -10.38 -11.38 0.76
CA LEU A 333 -10.21 -10.96 -0.61
C LEU A 333 -10.12 -9.43 -0.68
N GLY A 334 -10.99 -8.74 0.05
CA GLY A 334 -10.96 -7.29 0.10
C GLY A 334 -11.80 -6.69 1.22
N MET A 335 -11.59 -5.40 1.45
CA MET A 335 -12.33 -4.59 2.43
C MET A 335 -12.78 -3.29 1.75
N GLU A 336 -14.05 -2.90 1.96
CA GLU A 336 -14.61 -1.65 1.45
C GLU A 336 -15.10 -0.79 2.60
N THR A 337 -14.84 0.52 2.56
CA THR A 337 -15.52 1.50 3.40
C THR A 337 -16.33 2.43 2.51
N THR A 338 -17.63 2.49 2.75
CA THR A 338 -18.57 3.34 2.03
C THR A 338 -19.19 4.34 2.99
N LEU A 339 -19.37 5.59 2.56
CA LEU A 339 -20.12 6.58 3.31
C LEU A 339 -21.62 6.35 3.14
N THR A 340 -22.37 6.42 4.22
CA THR A 340 -23.83 6.19 4.27
C THR A 340 -24.61 7.48 4.47
N LYS A 341 -23.92 8.61 4.58
CA LYS A 341 -24.46 9.96 4.70
C LYS A 341 -23.73 10.88 3.72
N ASP A 342 -24.41 11.93 3.28
CA ASP A 342 -23.79 13.00 2.52
C ASP A 342 -22.82 13.77 3.40
N VAL A 343 -21.70 14.22 2.82
CA VAL A 343 -20.74 15.12 3.48
C VAL A 343 -20.56 16.35 2.57
N PRO A 344 -21.46 17.35 2.67
CA PRO A 344 -21.53 18.46 1.72
C PRO A 344 -20.26 19.28 1.61
N ASP A 345 -19.54 19.48 2.73
CA ASP A 345 -18.28 20.23 2.77
C ASP A 345 -17.21 19.65 1.83
N PHE A 346 -17.25 18.33 1.62
CA PHE A 346 -16.36 17.61 0.72
C PHE A 346 -17.02 17.21 -0.61
N LYS A 347 -18.26 17.66 -0.86
CA LYS A 347 -19.08 17.29 -2.04
C LYS A 347 -19.26 15.76 -2.18
N ILE A 348 -19.21 15.03 -1.07
CA ILE A 348 -19.35 13.57 -1.03
C ILE A 348 -20.82 13.21 -0.82
N LYS A 349 -21.27 12.18 -1.53
CA LYS A 349 -22.64 11.66 -1.43
C LYS A 349 -22.67 10.34 -0.66
N SER A 350 -23.82 10.06 -0.06
CA SER A 350 -24.12 8.73 0.46
C SER A 350 -24.01 7.69 -0.66
N GLY A 351 -23.30 6.60 -0.39
CA GLY A 351 -22.94 5.56 -1.34
C GLY A 351 -21.55 5.70 -1.96
N ASP A 352 -20.86 6.84 -1.75
CA ASP A 352 -19.49 7.00 -2.23
C ASP A 352 -18.52 6.14 -1.42
N VAL A 353 -17.62 5.46 -2.15
CA VAL A 353 -16.57 4.63 -1.56
C VAL A 353 -15.41 5.49 -1.11
N LEU A 354 -15.13 5.44 0.20
CA LEU A 354 -13.99 6.11 0.82
C LEU A 354 -12.69 5.33 0.57
N SER A 355 -12.76 4.01 0.73
CA SER A 355 -11.63 3.13 0.51
C SER A 355 -12.08 1.76 0.03
N TYR A 356 -11.28 1.16 -0.83
CA TYR A 356 -11.35 -0.27 -1.11
C TYR A 356 -9.94 -0.84 -1.21
N GLU A 357 -9.70 -1.96 -0.55
CA GLU A 357 -8.45 -2.70 -0.56
C GLU A 357 -8.72 -4.13 -1.03
N ALA A 358 -7.90 -4.65 -1.93
CA ALA A 358 -7.96 -6.02 -2.42
C ALA A 358 -6.58 -6.67 -2.36
N TRP A 359 -6.47 -7.76 -1.60
CA TRP A 359 -5.22 -8.50 -1.43
C TRP A 359 -5.09 -9.58 -2.49
N MET A 360 -3.95 -9.61 -3.15
CA MET A 360 -3.57 -10.60 -4.15
C MET A 360 -2.80 -11.77 -3.53
N PRO A 361 -2.83 -12.95 -4.17
CA PRO A 361 -2.19 -14.16 -3.66
C PRO A 361 -0.67 -14.13 -3.60
#